data_AF-A0A927FZR8-F1
#
_entry.id   AF-A0A927FZR8-F1
#
_cell.length_a   1.000
_cell.length_b   1.000
_cell.length_c   1.000
_cell.angle_alpha   90.00
_cell.angle_beta   90.00
_cell.angle_gamma   90.00
#
_symmetry.space_group_name_H-M   'P 1'
#
loop_
_entity.id
_entity.type
_entity.pdbx_description
1 polymer ?
#
loop_
_entity_poly.entity_id
_entity_poly.type
_entity_poly.pdbx_seq_one_letter_code
_entity_poly.pdbx_strand_id
1 'polypeptide(L)'
;MIYSFQGEIQKATDVLDTRWLLIYIPVYIFGIWDSYRTTVDMNKVYVLAEREDHQFNSFSIGSLEINYLDKRSPIMAVIWSLFVPGLGQLYMHRIVSAFFTITWTVIFFYNSRGLEAISLLFIGEIQQATDVLVPQWLLFFPSLYGFSVYDSYINTVENNKLYDKEQRRFFKEQYQSSTFKVLKGKKVN
;
A
#
# COMPACT_ATOMS: atom_id res chain seq x y z
N MET A 1 9.45 -10.02 22.86
CA MET A 1 8.06 -10.44 23.17
C MET A 1 7.96 -11.28 24.44
N ILE A 2 8.69 -12.39 24.58
CA ILE A 2 8.59 -13.28 25.77
C ILE A 2 8.87 -12.51 27.08
N TYR A 3 10.00 -11.80 27.17
CA TYR A 3 10.35 -11.01 28.36
C TYR A 3 9.34 -9.89 28.67
N SER A 4 8.78 -9.25 27.64
CA SER A 4 7.75 -8.21 27.80
C SER A 4 6.49 -8.76 28.47
N PHE A 5 6.05 -9.97 28.10
CA PHE A 5 4.88 -10.62 28.71
C PHE A 5 5.13 -11.14 30.14
N GLN A 6 6.39 -11.32 30.53
CA GLN A 6 6.78 -11.71 31.89
C GLN A 6 6.98 -10.50 32.82
N GLY A 7 6.80 -9.27 32.31
CA GLY A 7 7.08 -8.04 33.06
C GLY A 7 8.57 -7.69 33.15
N GLU A 8 9.45 -8.45 32.49
CA GLU A 8 10.90 -8.24 32.49
C GLU A 8 11.31 -7.21 31.42
N ILE A 9 10.94 -5.94 31.63
CA ILE A 9 11.09 -4.88 30.62
C ILE A 9 12.57 -4.62 30.26
N GLN A 10 13.49 -4.60 31.23
CA GLN A 10 14.92 -4.41 30.95
C GLN A 10 15.46 -5.48 29.99
N LYS A 11 15.23 -6.76 30.29
CA LYS A 11 15.70 -7.85 29.41
C LYS A 11 15.03 -7.80 28.04
N ALA A 12 13.78 -7.34 27.97
CA ALA A 12 13.12 -7.12 26.69
C ALA A 12 13.83 -6.04 25.87
N THR A 13 14.22 -4.93 26.49
CA THR A 13 14.96 -3.85 25.83
C THR A 13 16.33 -4.31 25.34
N ASP A 14 17.05 -5.08 26.16
CA ASP A 14 18.42 -5.53 25.84
C ASP A 14 18.48 -6.45 24.61
N VAL A 15 17.38 -7.15 24.30
CA VAL A 15 17.30 -8.04 23.13
C VAL A 15 16.63 -7.39 21.91
N LEU A 16 16.23 -6.11 21.98
CA LEU A 16 15.63 -5.42 20.85
C LEU A 16 16.68 -5.08 19.79
N ASP A 17 16.46 -5.56 18.57
CA ASP A 17 17.28 -5.17 17.42
C ASP A 17 16.70 -3.92 16.74
N THR A 18 17.37 -2.79 16.95
CA THR A 18 17.01 -1.47 16.39
C THR A 18 17.15 -1.41 14.87
N ARG A 19 17.86 -2.36 14.25
CA ARG A 19 18.04 -2.42 12.79
C ARG A 19 16.79 -2.90 12.06
N TRP A 20 15.84 -3.50 12.77
CA TRP A 20 14.59 -4.04 12.20
C TRP A 20 13.33 -3.46 12.83
N LEU A 21 13.39 -3.07 14.10
CA LEU A 21 12.22 -2.70 14.91
C LEU A 21 11.23 -1.77 14.18
N LEU A 22 11.74 -0.67 13.63
CA LEU A 22 10.92 0.41 13.11
C LEU A 22 10.19 0.04 11.80
N ILE A 23 10.70 -0.91 11.00
CA ILE A 23 10.05 -1.29 9.75
C ILE A 23 8.79 -2.14 9.99
N TYR A 24 8.74 -2.87 11.10
CA TYR A 24 7.61 -3.74 11.42
C TYR A 24 6.34 -2.95 11.77
N ILE A 25 6.47 -1.81 12.44
CA ILE A 25 5.33 -0.99 12.89
C ILE A 25 4.41 -0.60 11.72
N PRO A 26 4.88 0.09 10.67
CA PRO A 26 4.02 0.48 9.55
C PRO A 26 3.50 -0.72 8.77
N VAL A 27 4.29 -1.79 8.59
CA VAL A 27 3.85 -3.01 7.90
C VAL A 27 2.71 -3.68 8.66
N TYR A 28 2.79 -3.74 9.99
CA TYR A 28 1.74 -4.30 10.83
C TYR A 28 0.44 -3.48 10.77
N ILE A 29 0.54 -2.15 10.88
CA ILE A 29 -0.63 -1.26 10.77
C ILE A 29 -1.25 -1.38 9.37
N PHE A 30 -0.42 -1.41 8.32
CA PHE A 30 -0.86 -1.62 6.95
C PHE A 30 -1.65 -2.92 6.82
N GLY A 31 -1.12 -4.04 7.34
CA GLY A 31 -1.77 -5.34 7.26
C GLY A 31 -3.15 -5.37 7.91
N ILE A 32 -3.31 -4.76 9.09
CA ILE A 32 -4.62 -4.66 9.77
C ILE A 32 -5.59 -3.82 8.93
N TRP A 33 -5.15 -2.64 8.52
CA TRP A 33 -5.97 -1.69 7.77
C TRP A 33 -6.41 -2.26 6.41
N ASP A 34 -5.47 -2.86 5.67
CA ASP A 34 -5.73 -3.42 4.35
C ASP A 34 -6.64 -4.65 4.43
N SER A 35 -6.43 -5.53 5.42
CA SER A 35 -7.31 -6.69 5.66
C SER A 35 -8.75 -6.27 5.91
N TYR A 36 -8.96 -5.25 6.75
CA TYR A 36 -10.29 -4.72 7.03
C TYR A 36 -10.92 -4.10 5.77
N ARG A 37 -10.19 -3.23 5.06
CA ARG A 37 -10.67 -2.57 3.84
C ARG A 37 -11.07 -3.57 2.77
N THR A 38 -10.19 -4.53 2.48
CA THR A 38 -10.40 -5.56 1.45
C THR A 38 -11.59 -6.44 1.80
N THR A 39 -11.78 -6.80 3.07
CA THR A 39 -12.98 -7.54 3.52
C THR A 39 -14.27 -6.76 3.24
N VAL A 40 -14.30 -5.46 3.58
CA VAL A 40 -15.46 -4.61 3.34
C VAL A 40 -15.77 -4.50 1.84
N ASP A 41 -14.75 -4.38 0.99
CA ASP A 41 -14.94 -4.25 -0.46
C ASP A 41 -15.37 -5.57 -1.10
N MET A 42 -14.82 -6.71 -0.68
CA MET A 42 -15.27 -8.03 -1.13
C MET A 42 -16.72 -8.31 -0.75
N ASN A 43 -17.17 -7.90 0.44
CA ASN A 43 -18.57 -8.05 0.84
C ASN A 43 -19.53 -7.26 -0.06
N LYS A 44 -19.14 -6.06 -0.50
CA LYS A 44 -19.96 -5.27 -1.46
C LYS A 44 -20.04 -5.98 -2.80
N VAL A 45 -18.91 -6.50 -3.30
CA VAL A 45 -18.85 -7.24 -4.56
C VAL A 45 -19.72 -8.50 -4.50
N TYR A 46 -19.70 -9.22 -3.38
CA TYR A 46 -20.59 -10.37 -3.13
C TYR A 46 -22.07 -9.99 -3.25
N VAL A 47 -22.51 -8.93 -2.55
CA VAL A 47 -23.91 -8.48 -2.58
C VAL A 47 -24.34 -8.03 -3.99
N LEU A 48 -23.44 -7.39 -4.75
CA LEU A 48 -23.71 -7.01 -6.13
C LEU A 48 -23.86 -8.24 -7.04
N ALA A 49 -22.95 -9.20 -6.92
CA ALA A 49 -22.98 -10.42 -7.71
C ALA A 49 -24.25 -11.26 -7.46
N GLU A 50 -24.67 -11.38 -6.19
CA GLU A 50 -25.89 -12.08 -5.81
C GLU A 50 -27.16 -11.45 -6.41
N ARG A 51 -27.21 -10.11 -6.51
CA ARG A 51 -28.38 -9.39 -7.04
C ARG A 51 -28.52 -9.47 -8.56
N GLU A 52 -27.40 -9.58 -9.27
CA GLU A 52 -27.39 -9.58 -10.72
C GLU A 52 -27.58 -10.97 -11.33
N ASP A 53 -27.74 -12.02 -10.49
CA ASP A 53 -27.73 -13.44 -10.89
C ASP A 53 -26.59 -13.76 -11.87
N HIS A 54 -25.48 -13.03 -11.71
CA HIS A 54 -24.42 -12.99 -12.71
C HIS A 54 -23.59 -14.27 -12.57
N GLN A 55 -23.66 -15.16 -13.56
CA GLN A 55 -22.71 -16.28 -13.66
C GLN A 55 -21.32 -15.68 -13.93
N PHE A 56 -20.42 -15.83 -12.95
CA PHE A 56 -19.08 -15.25 -13.01
C PHE A 56 -18.32 -15.68 -14.28
N ASN A 57 -17.84 -14.74 -15.08
CA ASN A 57 -16.46 -14.87 -15.56
C ASN A 57 -15.64 -14.56 -14.31
N SER A 58 -15.19 -15.62 -13.65
CA SER A 58 -14.35 -15.56 -12.46
C SER A 58 -13.34 -14.44 -12.66
N PHE A 59 -13.09 -13.65 -11.63
CA PHE A 59 -11.90 -12.81 -11.55
C PHE A 59 -10.76 -13.51 -12.30
N SER A 60 -9.91 -12.78 -13.02
CA SER A 60 -8.63 -13.35 -13.41
C SER A 60 -7.87 -13.61 -12.10
N ILE A 61 -8.20 -14.73 -11.44
CA ILE A 61 -7.48 -15.36 -10.35
C ILE A 61 -6.23 -15.84 -11.06
N GLY A 62 -5.32 -14.89 -11.24
CA GLY A 62 -3.96 -15.23 -11.58
C GLY A 62 -3.44 -16.09 -10.45
N SER A 63 -2.47 -16.94 -10.74
CA SER A 63 -1.81 -17.78 -9.73
C SER A 63 -1.23 -16.99 -8.54
N LEU A 64 -1.13 -15.67 -8.66
CA LEU A 64 -0.58 -14.78 -7.64
C LEU A 64 -1.67 -13.98 -6.90
N GLU A 65 -2.85 -13.70 -7.48
CA GLU A 65 -3.80 -12.72 -6.90
C GLU A 65 -5.21 -12.71 -7.51
N ILE A 66 -6.21 -12.31 -6.71
CA ILE A 66 -7.56 -11.95 -7.17
C ILE A 66 -7.50 -10.57 -7.81
N ASN A 67 -7.44 -10.52 -9.13
CA ASN A 67 -7.48 -9.24 -9.85
C ASN A 67 -8.95 -8.81 -9.99
N TYR A 68 -9.35 -7.84 -9.18
CA TYR A 68 -10.61 -7.11 -9.35
C TYR A 68 -10.33 -5.63 -9.54
N LEU A 69 -11.15 -5.00 -10.38
CA LEU A 69 -11.06 -3.57 -10.60
C LEU A 69 -11.71 -2.86 -9.42
N ASP A 70 -10.92 -2.11 -8.67
CA ASP A 70 -11.36 -1.38 -7.48
C ASP A 70 -10.96 0.08 -7.56
N LYS A 71 -11.80 0.95 -7.01
CA LYS A 71 -11.53 2.38 -6.90
C LYS A 71 -10.81 2.66 -5.59
N ARG A 72 -9.59 3.15 -5.69
CA ARG A 72 -8.67 3.32 -4.57
C ARG A 72 -8.28 4.79 -4.39
N SER A 73 -8.11 5.26 -3.16
CA SER A 73 -7.59 6.61 -2.92
C SER A 73 -6.11 6.73 -3.33
N PRO A 74 -5.72 7.61 -4.27
CA PRO A 74 -4.32 7.83 -4.64
C PRO A 74 -3.48 8.38 -3.49
N ILE A 75 -4.10 9.18 -2.61
CA ILE A 75 -3.43 9.75 -1.44
C ILE A 75 -2.99 8.64 -0.49
N MET A 76 -3.82 7.60 -0.29
CA MET A 76 -3.45 6.46 0.54
C MET A 76 -2.28 5.67 -0.06
N ALA A 77 -2.23 5.51 -1.39
CA ALA A 77 -1.11 4.87 -2.06
C ALA A 77 0.22 5.61 -1.81
N VAL A 78 0.19 6.95 -1.81
CA VAL A 78 1.33 7.81 -1.48
C VAL A 78 1.72 7.68 -0.01
N ILE A 79 0.77 7.79 0.91
CA ILE A 79 1.02 7.71 2.35
C ILE A 79 1.71 6.37 2.69
N TRP A 80 1.19 5.26 2.17
CA TRP A 80 1.78 3.95 2.43
C TRP A 80 3.17 3.80 1.82
N SER A 81 3.41 4.35 0.63
CA SER A 81 4.76 4.39 0.02
C SER A 81 5.76 5.25 0.79
N LEU A 82 5.30 6.29 1.49
CA LEU A 82 6.14 7.14 2.33
C LEU A 82 6.50 6.48 3.67
N PHE A 83 5.63 5.61 4.22
CA PHE A 83 5.99 4.84 5.40
C PHE A 83 7.03 3.78 5.07
N VAL A 84 6.74 2.91 4.09
CA VAL A 84 7.68 1.89 3.62
C VAL A 84 7.53 1.78 2.10
N PRO A 85 8.59 2.07 1.32
CA PRO A 85 8.54 1.89 -0.12
C PRO A 85 8.17 0.45 -0.48
N GLY A 86 7.16 0.30 -1.34
CA GLY A 86 6.56 -0.99 -1.69
C GLY A 86 5.14 -1.20 -1.14
N LEU A 87 4.75 -0.55 -0.03
CA LEU A 87 3.39 -0.70 0.51
C LEU A 87 2.31 -0.05 -0.37
N GLY A 88 2.63 1.02 -1.11
CA GLY A 88 1.67 1.60 -2.07
C GLY A 88 1.42 0.69 -3.27
N GLN A 89 2.43 -0.04 -3.74
CA GLN A 89 2.25 -1.07 -4.76
C GLN A 89 1.47 -2.26 -4.22
N LEU A 90 1.73 -2.66 -2.98
CA LEU A 90 1.01 -3.73 -2.31
C LEU A 90 -0.47 -3.35 -2.12
N TYR A 91 -0.73 -2.10 -1.73
CA TYR A 91 -2.07 -1.54 -1.70
C TYR A 91 -2.74 -1.74 -3.06
N MET A 92 -2.14 -1.38 -4.19
CA MET A 92 -2.78 -1.61 -5.50
C MET A 92 -2.83 -3.09 -5.96
N HIS A 93 -2.50 -4.06 -5.12
CA HIS A 93 -2.36 -5.48 -5.49
C HIS A 93 -1.41 -5.69 -6.68
N ARG A 94 -0.29 -4.96 -6.70
CA ARG A 94 0.81 -5.20 -7.65
C ARG A 94 1.91 -6.01 -6.94
N ILE A 95 1.63 -7.26 -6.56
CA ILE A 95 2.55 -8.08 -5.73
C ILE A 95 3.96 -8.13 -6.28
N VAL A 96 4.16 -8.33 -7.58
CA VAL A 96 5.51 -8.47 -8.14
C VAL A 96 6.33 -7.18 -7.95
N SER A 97 5.72 -6.02 -8.25
CA SER A 97 6.36 -4.73 -8.03
C SER A 97 6.55 -4.45 -6.54
N ALA A 98 5.55 -4.75 -5.71
CA ALA A 98 5.62 -4.58 -4.27
C ALA A 98 6.74 -5.43 -3.66
N PHE A 99 6.81 -6.72 -3.99
CA PHE A 99 7.83 -7.64 -3.52
C PHE A 99 9.24 -7.16 -3.90
N PHE A 100 9.43 -6.75 -5.15
CA PHE A 100 10.70 -6.20 -5.61
C PHE A 100 11.09 -4.95 -4.81
N THR A 101 10.18 -3.98 -4.68
CA THR A 101 10.46 -2.73 -3.96
C THR A 101 10.70 -2.98 -2.48
N ILE A 102 9.86 -3.77 -1.79
CA ILE A 102 10.02 -4.11 -0.36
C ILE A 102 11.35 -4.83 -0.12
N THR A 103 11.74 -5.75 -0.99
CA THR A 103 13.02 -6.47 -0.86
C THR A 103 14.20 -5.49 -0.87
N TRP A 104 14.22 -4.55 -1.83
CA TRP A 104 15.26 -3.52 -1.89
C TRP A 104 15.18 -2.54 -0.72
N THR A 105 13.97 -2.18 -0.27
CA THR A 105 13.76 -1.38 0.93
C THR A 105 14.43 -2.03 2.14
N VAL A 106 14.22 -3.33 2.35
CA VAL A 106 14.84 -4.08 3.45
C VAL A 106 16.36 -4.11 3.31
N ILE A 107 16.89 -4.41 2.13
CA ILE A 107 18.33 -4.43 1.86
C ILE A 107 18.96 -3.07 2.17
N PHE A 108 18.36 -1.98 1.71
CA PHE A 108 18.89 -0.63 1.92
C PHE A 108 18.80 -0.19 3.38
N PHE A 109 17.70 -0.44 4.08
CA PHE A 109 17.61 -0.15 5.51
C PHE A 109 18.64 -0.94 6.34
N TYR A 110 18.81 -2.23 6.06
CA TYR A 110 19.73 -3.07 6.80
C TYR A 110 21.19 -2.65 6.61
N ASN A 111 21.61 -2.41 5.36
CA ASN A 111 22.98 -2.05 5.03
C ASN A 111 23.32 -0.58 5.35
N SER A 112 22.35 0.34 5.27
CA SER A 112 22.57 1.75 5.63
C SER A 112 22.65 2.00 7.13
N ARG A 113 22.17 1.06 7.95
CA ARG A 113 21.87 1.26 9.38
C ARG A 113 20.95 2.45 9.65
N GLY A 114 20.09 2.77 8.68
CA GLY A 114 19.20 3.93 8.75
C GLY A 114 18.19 3.86 9.90
N LEU A 115 17.62 2.69 10.17
CA LEU A 115 16.65 2.53 11.27
C LEU A 115 17.30 2.66 12.66
N GLU A 116 18.52 2.17 12.80
CA GLU A 116 19.32 2.34 14.02
C GLU A 116 19.65 3.81 14.25
N ALA A 117 20.09 4.52 13.20
CA ALA A 117 20.32 5.97 13.24
C ALA A 117 19.05 6.75 13.62
N ILE A 118 17.89 6.40 13.07
CA ILE A 118 16.60 7.01 13.42
C ILE A 118 16.27 6.75 14.91
N SER A 119 16.51 5.54 15.40
CA SER A 119 16.30 5.21 16.82
C SER A 119 17.19 6.09 17.73
N LEU A 120 18.47 6.24 17.39
CA LEU A 120 19.40 7.10 18.13
C LEU A 120 18.99 8.58 18.08
N LEU A 121 18.48 9.05 16.93
CA LEU A 121 17.92 10.40 16.80
C LEU A 121 16.75 10.65 17.75
N PHE A 122 15.85 9.67 17.92
CA PHE A 122 14.73 9.81 18.87
C PHE A 122 15.17 9.88 20.34
N ILE A 123 16.34 9.30 20.67
CA ILE A 123 16.94 9.38 22.01
C ILE A 123 17.73 10.69 22.20
N GLY A 124 18.02 11.41 21.10
CA GLY A 124 18.77 12.67 21.11
C GLY A 124 20.27 12.51 20.86
N GLU A 125 20.75 11.31 20.54
CA GLU A 125 22.17 11.02 20.31
C GLU A 125 22.59 11.30 18.86
N ILE A 126 22.56 12.57 18.47
CA ILE A 126 22.76 13.01 17.06
C ILE A 126 24.13 12.58 16.50
N GLN A 127 25.19 12.68 17.30
CA GLN A 127 26.55 12.32 16.85
C GLN A 127 26.63 10.82 16.54
N GLN A 128 26.20 9.98 17.48
CA GLN A 128 26.20 8.53 17.29
C GLN A 128 25.28 8.10 16.14
N ALA A 129 24.12 8.75 16.00
CA ALA A 129 23.22 8.52 14.88
C ALA A 129 23.86 8.83 13.52
N THR A 130 24.75 9.82 13.45
CA THR A 130 25.46 10.15 12.22
C THR A 130 26.60 9.18 11.96
N ASP A 131 27.33 8.79 13.00
CA ASP A 131 28.50 7.90 12.91
C ASP A 131 28.12 6.46 12.54
N VAL A 132 26.91 6.02 12.91
CA VAL A 132 26.44 4.65 12.64
C VAL A 132 26.03 4.45 11.18
N LEU A 133 25.67 5.53 10.47
CA LEU A 133 25.16 5.49 9.10
C LEU A 133 26.22 5.03 8.10
N VAL A 134 25.77 4.29 7.09
CA VAL A 134 26.59 3.90 5.94
C VAL A 134 26.11 4.67 4.70
N PRO A 135 26.77 5.78 4.33
CA PRO A 135 26.28 6.71 3.31
C PRO A 135 26.03 6.07 1.94
N GLN A 136 26.88 5.11 1.56
CA GLN A 136 26.81 4.44 0.26
C GLN A 136 25.45 3.77 0.03
N TRP A 137 24.86 3.20 1.08
CA TRP A 137 23.54 2.58 1.02
C TRP A 137 22.40 3.57 1.29
N LEU A 138 22.65 4.59 2.14
CA LEU A 138 21.67 5.62 2.45
C LEU A 138 21.30 6.47 1.23
N LEU A 139 22.25 6.70 0.32
CA LEU A 139 22.03 7.52 -0.87
C LEU A 139 21.04 6.91 -1.88
N PHE A 140 20.64 5.64 -1.72
CA PHE A 140 19.60 5.02 -2.55
C PHE A 140 18.17 5.40 -2.14
N PHE A 141 17.95 5.92 -0.92
CA PHE A 141 16.61 6.22 -0.42
C PHE A 141 15.84 7.25 -1.24
N PRO A 142 16.41 8.41 -1.65
CA PRO A 142 15.67 9.38 -2.45
C PRO A 142 15.09 8.78 -3.74
N SER A 143 15.87 7.94 -4.43
CA SER A 143 15.41 7.23 -5.63
C SER A 143 14.35 6.18 -5.32
N LEU A 144 14.56 5.37 -4.27
CA LEU A 144 13.61 4.35 -3.85
C LEU A 144 12.25 4.95 -3.45
N TYR A 145 12.26 5.98 -2.61
CA TYR A 145 11.06 6.70 -2.18
C TYR A 145 10.40 7.42 -3.36
N GLY A 146 11.17 8.15 -4.17
CA GLY A 146 10.66 8.86 -5.34
C GLY A 146 9.96 7.92 -6.34
N PHE A 147 10.61 6.79 -6.65
CA PHE A 147 10.00 5.75 -7.48
C PHE A 147 8.73 5.20 -6.85
N SER A 148 8.78 4.79 -5.58
CA SER A 148 7.63 4.13 -4.95
C SER A 148 6.41 5.05 -4.85
N VAL A 149 6.62 6.32 -4.49
CA VAL A 149 5.55 7.32 -4.37
C VAL A 149 4.95 7.64 -5.73
N TYR A 150 5.79 7.90 -6.74
CA TYR A 150 5.31 8.27 -8.07
C TYR A 150 4.59 7.10 -8.75
N ASP A 151 5.20 5.91 -8.76
CA ASP A 151 4.62 4.70 -9.36
C ASP A 151 3.28 4.37 -8.68
N SER A 152 3.22 4.39 -7.35
CA SER A 152 1.97 4.09 -6.65
C SER A 152 0.85 5.10 -6.92
N TYR A 153 1.19 6.39 -6.98
CA TYR A 153 0.23 7.44 -7.27
C TYR A 153 -0.35 7.33 -8.69
N ILE A 154 0.51 7.29 -9.71
CA ILE A 154 0.08 7.29 -11.11
C ILE A 154 -0.73 6.04 -11.42
N ASN A 155 -0.27 4.86 -11.00
CA ASN A 155 -1.01 3.62 -11.26
C ASN A 155 -2.37 3.62 -10.54
N THR A 156 -2.48 4.19 -9.34
CA THR A 156 -3.79 4.32 -8.67
C THR A 156 -4.72 5.23 -9.47
N VAL A 157 -4.21 6.36 -9.97
CA VAL A 157 -5.00 7.30 -10.78
C VAL A 157 -5.46 6.65 -12.10
N GLU A 158 -4.58 5.96 -12.81
CA GLU A 158 -4.92 5.31 -14.09
C GLU A 158 -5.90 4.15 -13.89
N ASN A 159 -5.71 3.32 -12.85
CA ASN A 159 -6.65 2.24 -12.51
C ASN A 159 -8.03 2.79 -12.15
N ASN A 160 -8.10 3.91 -11.43
CA ASN A 160 -9.38 4.57 -11.12
C ASN A 160 -10.09 5.08 -12.37
N LYS A 161 -9.36 5.59 -13.38
CA LYS A 161 -9.97 6.00 -14.66
C LYS A 161 -10.57 4.80 -15.40
N LEU A 162 -9.89 3.66 -15.36
CA LEU A 162 -10.41 2.42 -15.93
C LEU A 162 -11.67 1.95 -15.18
N TYR A 163 -11.65 1.98 -13.84
CA TYR A 163 -12.81 1.69 -13.00
C TYR A 163 -14.01 2.57 -13.38
N ASP A 164 -13.81 3.89 -13.46
CA ASP A 164 -14.89 4.83 -13.79
C ASP A 164 -15.44 4.61 -15.22
N LYS A 165 -14.58 4.19 -16.16
CA LYS A 165 -14.98 3.88 -17.53
C LYS A 165 -15.83 2.60 -17.60
N GLU A 166 -15.40 1.54 -16.91
CA GLU A 166 -16.13 0.27 -16.84
C GLU A 166 -17.46 0.44 -16.11
N GLN A 167 -17.47 1.12 -14.96
CA GLN A 167 -18.70 1.42 -14.21
C GLN A 167 -19.68 2.25 -15.05
N ARG A 168 -19.19 3.26 -15.79
CA ARG A 168 -20.03 4.01 -16.73
C ARG A 168 -20.60 3.10 -17.81
N ARG A 169 -19.80 2.20 -18.41
CA ARG A 169 -20.26 1.29 -19.45
C ARG A 169 -21.37 0.38 -18.92
N PHE A 170 -21.16 -0.21 -17.75
CA PHE A 170 -22.14 -1.04 -17.05
C PHE A 170 -23.49 -0.32 -16.86
N PHE A 171 -23.48 0.91 -16.33
CA PHE A 171 -24.73 1.66 -16.14
C PHE A 171 -25.45 2.00 -17.45
N LYS A 172 -24.71 2.24 -18.54
CA LYS A 172 -25.31 2.47 -19.85
C LYS A 172 -25.99 1.23 -20.41
N GLU A 173 -25.38 0.07 -20.24
CA GLU A 173 -25.89 -1.18 -20.77
C GLU A 173 -27.11 -1.68 -19.99
N GLN A 174 -27.09 -1.54 -18.66
CA GLN A 174 -28.12 -2.13 -17.79
C GLN A 174 -29.27 -1.16 -17.42
N TYR A 175 -29.01 0.15 -17.32
CA TYR A 175 -29.97 1.11 -16.76
C TYR A 175 -30.34 2.28 -17.67
N GLN A 176 -29.56 2.59 -18.71
CA GLN A 176 -29.85 3.74 -19.56
C GLN A 176 -30.95 3.40 -20.57
N SER A 177 -32.05 4.18 -20.55
CA SER A 177 -33.12 4.07 -21.56
C SER A 177 -32.59 4.30 -22.97
N SER A 178 -33.10 3.53 -23.93
CA SER A 178 -32.80 3.66 -25.36
C SER A 178 -33.16 5.04 -25.95
N THR A 179 -34.08 5.76 -25.31
CA THR A 179 -34.50 7.12 -25.69
C THR A 179 -33.63 8.22 -25.10
N PHE A 180 -32.75 7.91 -24.14
CA PHE A 180 -31.92 8.91 -23.48
C PHE A 180 -30.77 9.37 -24.39
N LYS A 181 -30.75 10.65 -24.75
CA LYS A 181 -29.66 11.31 -25.48
C LYS A 181 -28.86 12.21 -24.55
N VAL A 182 -27.53 12.02 -24.53
CA VAL A 182 -26.61 12.90 -23.80
C VAL A 182 -26.58 14.25 -24.50
N LEU A 183 -27.26 15.25 -23.94
CA LEU A 183 -27.18 16.64 -24.39
C LEU A 183 -25.83 17.22 -23.94
N LYS A 184 -24.82 17.18 -24.80
CA LYS A 184 -23.56 17.91 -24.57
C LYS A 184 -23.86 19.42 -24.62
N GLY A 185 -23.95 20.09 -23.47
CA GLY A 185 -24.00 21.56 -23.47
C GLY A 185 -24.62 22.28 -22.27
N LYS A 186 -25.34 21.63 -21.36
CA LYS A 186 -25.82 22.31 -20.14
C LYS A 186 -25.16 21.71 -18.91
N LYS A 187 -24.24 22.47 -18.30
CA LYS A 187 -23.90 22.30 -16.90
C LYS A 187 -25.22 22.38 -16.13
N VAL A 188 -25.55 21.30 -15.42
CA VAL A 188 -26.66 21.34 -14.45
C VAL A 188 -26.13 22.21 -13.32
N ASN A 189 -26.65 23.43 -13.21
CA ASN A 189 -26.44 24.31 -12.05
C ASN A 189 -27.25 23.79 -10.88
#